data_AF-A0A7S1Q4A9-F1
#
_entry.id   AF-A0A7S1Q4A9-F1
#
_cell.length_a   1.000
_cell.length_b   1.000
_cell.length_c   1.000
_cell.angle_alpha   90.00
_cell.angle_beta   90.00
_cell.angle_gamma   90.00
#
_symmetry.space_group_name_H-M   'P 1'
#
loop_
_entity.id
_entity.type
_entity.pdbx_description
1 polymer ?
#
loop_
_entity_poly.entity_id
_entity_poly.type
_entity_poly.pdbx_seq_one_letter_code
_entity_poly.pdbx_strand_id
1 'polypeptide(L)'
;MVLPPGLEEIGECVLCGCKALVAIDFSACVALCRIGDASLRYLPSLESLVLPSSLEVIGSFVLCRCPKLVTIDFSACMALRRIGRRSLRELSSLQSVMLP
;
A
#
# COMPACT_ATOMS: atom_id res chain seq x y z
N MET A 1 4.12 11.84 -7.66
CA MET A 1 2.97 12.39 -6.92
C MET A 1 3.51 12.89 -5.59
N VAL A 2 3.13 14.09 -5.15
CA VAL A 2 3.51 14.60 -3.82
C VAL A 2 2.29 14.43 -2.91
N LEU A 3 2.47 13.77 -1.78
CA LEU A 3 1.42 13.56 -0.78
C LEU A 3 1.67 14.49 0.42
N PRO A 4 0.62 15.07 1.01
CA PRO A 4 0.79 15.99 2.13
C PRO A 4 1.17 15.23 3.41
N PRO A 5 2.04 15.78 4.26
CA PRO A 5 2.49 15.10 5.48
C PRO A 5 1.37 14.87 6.51
N GLY A 6 0.33 15.72 6.48
CA GLY A 6 -0.87 15.59 7.30
C GLY A 6 -1.96 14.68 6.72
N LEU A 7 -1.65 13.86 5.70
CA LEU A 7 -2.60 12.88 5.18
C LEU A 7 -2.82 11.77 6.20
N GLU A 8 -4.04 11.67 6.75
CA GLU A 8 -4.39 10.66 7.77
C GLU A 8 -4.98 9.37 7.16
N GLU A 9 -5.73 9.50 6.07
CA GLU A 9 -6.39 8.38 5.42
C GLU A 9 -6.34 8.52 3.89
N ILE A 10 -6.12 7.38 3.21
CA ILE A 10 -6.41 7.23 1.78
C ILE A 10 -7.78 6.58 1.66
N GLY A 11 -8.69 7.26 0.95
CA GLY A 11 -10.04 6.75 0.72
C GLY A 11 -10.12 5.48 -0.12
N GLU A 12 -11.33 5.01 -0.38
CA GLU A 12 -11.59 3.86 -1.24
C GLU A 12 -11.23 4.17 -2.70
N CYS A 13 -10.60 3.22 -3.40
CA CYS A 13 -10.30 3.26 -4.85
C CYS A 13 -9.49 4.47 -5.38
N VAL A 14 -8.82 5.27 -4.53
CA VAL A 14 -8.16 6.54 -4.94
C VAL A 14 -7.17 6.42 -6.10
N LEU A 15 -6.31 5.39 -6.09
CA LEU A 15 -5.30 5.12 -7.13
C LEU A 15 -5.62 3.83 -7.89
N CYS A 16 -6.86 3.35 -7.84
CA CYS A 16 -7.25 2.10 -8.50
C CYS A 16 -7.05 2.20 -10.02
N GLY A 17 -6.27 1.28 -10.59
CA GLY A 17 -6.05 1.21 -12.02
C GLY A 17 -5.07 2.21 -12.62
N CYS A 18 -4.29 2.92 -11.80
CA CYS A 18 -3.24 3.82 -12.30
C CYS A 18 -2.10 3.04 -13.00
N LYS A 19 -2.15 2.99 -14.33
CA LYS A 19 -1.22 2.17 -15.14
C LYS A 19 0.22 2.69 -15.19
N ALA A 20 0.41 3.99 -15.01
CA ALA A 20 1.72 4.65 -15.13
C ALA A 20 2.47 4.75 -13.79
N LEU A 21 1.84 4.33 -12.69
CA LEU A 21 2.40 4.49 -11.35
C LEU A 21 3.44 3.39 -11.10
N VAL A 22 4.72 3.79 -11.05
CA VAL A 22 5.86 2.88 -10.85
C VAL A 22 6.27 2.79 -9.38
N ALA A 23 6.15 3.90 -8.64
CA ALA A 23 6.51 3.97 -7.23
C ALA A 23 5.51 4.81 -6.45
N ILE A 24 5.24 4.40 -5.22
CA ILE A 24 4.46 5.16 -4.24
C ILE A 24 5.30 5.29 -2.97
N ASP A 25 5.47 6.52 -2.50
CA ASP A 25 6.23 6.83 -1.31
C ASP A 25 5.34 7.52 -0.28
N PHE A 26 5.02 6.82 0.81
CA PHE A 26 4.29 7.35 1.96
C PHE A 26 5.19 7.72 3.15
N SER A 27 6.53 7.70 3.00
CA SER A 27 7.47 7.98 4.10
C SER A 27 7.25 9.35 4.75
N ALA A 28 6.82 10.35 3.97
CA ALA A 28 6.49 11.69 4.45
C ALA A 28 5.11 11.79 5.10
N CYS A 29 4.21 10.82 4.89
CA CYS A 29 2.85 10.80 5.41
C CYS A 29 2.82 10.22 6.84
N VAL A 30 3.46 10.91 7.77
CA VAL A 30 3.66 10.45 9.16
C VAL A 30 2.36 10.30 9.97
N ALA A 31 1.26 10.88 9.48
CA ALA A 31 -0.06 10.75 10.09
C ALA A 31 -0.93 9.67 9.43
N LEU A 32 -0.48 9.06 8.32
CA LEU A 32 -1.29 8.11 7.56
C LEU A 32 -1.47 6.82 8.35
N CYS A 33 -2.66 6.63 8.90
CA CYS A 33 -3.00 5.48 9.74
C CYS A 33 -3.83 4.45 8.98
N ARG A 34 -4.45 4.83 7.86
CA ARG A 34 -5.39 3.97 7.13
C ARG A 34 -5.28 4.09 5.61
N ILE A 35 -5.25 2.93 4.96
CA ILE A 35 -5.37 2.80 3.51
C ILE A 35 -6.68 2.08 3.19
N GLY A 36 -7.62 2.79 2.56
CA GLY A 36 -8.98 2.32 2.28
C GLY A 36 -9.04 1.22 1.22
N ASP A 37 -10.21 0.59 1.11
CA ASP A 37 -10.43 -0.58 0.25
C ASP A 37 -10.10 -0.29 -1.23
N ALA A 38 -9.43 -1.23 -1.88
CA ALA A 38 -9.02 -1.18 -3.29
C ALA A 38 -8.27 0.10 -3.72
N SER A 39 -7.77 0.90 -2.79
CA SER A 39 -7.13 2.20 -3.05
C SER A 39 -5.89 2.11 -3.93
N LEU A 40 -5.12 1.03 -3.83
CA LEU A 40 -3.91 0.76 -4.63
C LEU A 40 -4.11 -0.45 -5.57
N ARG A 41 -5.36 -0.76 -5.93
CA ARG A 41 -5.70 -1.98 -6.67
C ARG A 41 -5.33 -1.83 -8.14
N TYR A 42 -4.94 -2.93 -8.77
CA TYR A 42 -4.70 -3.02 -10.21
C TYR A 42 -3.65 -2.01 -10.69
N LEU A 43 -2.47 -2.03 -10.07
CA LEU A 43 -1.33 -1.21 -10.45
C LEU A 43 -0.30 -2.07 -11.21
N PRO A 44 -0.42 -2.20 -12.55
CA PRO A 44 0.40 -3.12 -13.34
C PRO A 44 1.88 -2.74 -13.41
N SER A 45 2.19 -1.46 -13.14
CA SER A 45 3.56 -0.93 -13.22
C SER A 45 4.20 -0.71 -11.85
N LEU A 46 3.48 -0.93 -10.74
CA LEU A 46 3.99 -0.63 -9.41
C LEU A 46 5.10 -1.61 -9.02
N GLU A 47 6.31 -1.09 -8.91
CA GLU A 47 7.53 -1.82 -8.58
C GLU A 47 7.99 -1.51 -7.15
N SER A 48 7.67 -0.32 -6.63
CA SER A 48 8.08 0.12 -5.29
C SER A 48 6.93 0.73 -4.50
N LEU A 49 6.84 0.36 -3.22
CA LEU A 49 5.90 0.90 -2.25
C LEU A 49 6.62 1.11 -0.92
N VAL A 50 6.68 2.35 -0.46
CA VAL A 50 7.19 2.70 0.87
C VAL A 50 6.01 3.04 1.76
N LEU A 51 5.87 2.33 2.88
CA LEU A 51 4.80 2.52 3.86
C LEU A 51 5.26 3.43 5.01
N PRO A 52 4.34 4.19 5.65
CA PRO A 52 4.68 4.95 6.84
C PRO A 52 4.64 4.05 8.08
N SER A 53 5.41 4.41 9.11
CA SER A 53 5.42 3.70 10.39
C SER A 53 4.11 3.82 11.17
N SER A 54 3.32 4.87 10.91
CA SER A 54 2.02 5.14 11.52
C SER A 54 0.88 4.23 11.02
N LEU A 55 1.12 3.39 10.02
CA LEU A 55 0.07 2.63 9.36
C LEU A 55 -0.53 1.57 10.30
N GLU A 56 -1.84 1.66 10.53
CA GLU A 56 -2.57 0.75 11.42
C GLU A 56 -3.47 -0.23 10.67
N VAL A 57 -4.08 0.23 9.57
CA VAL A 57 -5.12 -0.51 8.86
C VAL A 57 -4.90 -0.45 7.36
N ILE A 58 -4.86 -1.64 6.76
CA ILE A 58 -4.95 -1.84 5.32
C ILE A 58 -6.33 -2.43 5.02
N GLY A 59 -7.10 -1.74 4.20
CA GLY A 59 -8.42 -2.16 3.71
C GLY A 59 -8.35 -3.42 2.87
N SER A 60 -9.50 -3.89 2.36
CA SER A 60 -9.58 -5.06 1.48
C SER A 60 -9.07 -4.74 0.07
N PHE A 61 -8.48 -5.73 -0.61
CA PHE A 61 -8.01 -5.61 -1.99
C PHE A 61 -6.97 -4.51 -2.29
N VAL A 62 -6.33 -3.93 -1.28
CA VAL A 62 -5.47 -2.74 -1.45
C VAL A 62 -4.39 -2.94 -2.50
N LEU A 63 -3.53 -3.95 -2.39
CA LEU A 63 -2.49 -4.24 -3.40
C LEU A 63 -2.90 -5.36 -4.37
N CYS A 64 -4.20 -5.64 -4.48
CA CYS A 64 -4.67 -6.72 -5.34
C CYS A 64 -4.33 -6.42 -6.82
N ARG A 65 -3.74 -7.39 -7.53
CA ARG A 65 -3.28 -7.23 -8.93
C ARG A 65 -2.19 -6.18 -9.12
N CYS A 66 -1.18 -6.20 -8.27
CA CYS A 66 0.08 -5.45 -8.48
C CYS A 66 1.21 -6.44 -8.84
N PRO A 67 1.24 -6.93 -10.10
CA PRO A 67 2.06 -8.08 -10.47
C PRO A 67 3.56 -7.84 -10.37
N LYS A 68 4.01 -6.58 -10.43
CA LYS A 68 5.43 -6.19 -10.44
C LYS A 68 6.03 -5.93 -9.05
N LEU A 69 5.22 -5.90 -7.99
CA LEU A 69 5.71 -5.61 -6.65
C LEU A 69 6.48 -6.83 -6.12
N VAL A 70 7.78 -6.65 -5.85
CA VAL A 70 8.69 -7.75 -5.47
C VAL A 70 8.73 -7.95 -3.95
N THR A 71 8.65 -6.87 -3.20
CA THR A 71 8.75 -6.87 -1.74
C THR A 71 7.68 -5.98 -1.13
N ILE A 72 7.20 -6.38 0.05
CA ILE A 72 6.37 -5.52 0.89
C ILE A 72 6.97 -5.53 2.30
N ASP A 73 7.31 -4.35 2.80
CA ASP A 73 7.94 -4.20 4.10
C ASP A 73 6.99 -3.52 5.09
N PHE A 74 6.48 -4.30 6.05
CA PHE A 74 5.70 -3.81 7.18
C PHE A 74 6.52 -3.72 8.47
N SER A 75 7.84 -3.96 8.45
CA SER A 75 8.67 -4.01 9.66
C SER A 75 8.65 -2.71 10.48
N ALA A 76 8.45 -1.57 9.82
CA ALA A 76 8.29 -0.27 10.49
C ALA A 76 6.86 0.00 10.98
N CYS A 77 5.86 -0.75 10.53
CA CYS A 77 4.44 -0.53 10.83
C CYS A 77 4.03 -1.24 12.13
N MET A 78 4.65 -0.86 13.26
CA MET A 78 4.43 -1.51 14.57
C MET A 78 2.98 -1.41 15.07
N ALA A 79 2.21 -0.44 14.57
CA ALA A 79 0.81 -0.27 14.90
C ALA A 79 -0.14 -1.05 13.96
N LEU A 80 0.37 -1.82 12.98
CA LEU A 80 -0.44 -2.52 11.99
C LEU A 80 -1.26 -3.63 12.63
N ARG A 81 -2.58 -3.42 12.71
CA ARG A 81 -3.53 -4.31 13.40
C ARG A 81 -4.32 -5.16 12.41
N ARG A 82 -4.45 -4.71 11.16
CA ARG A 82 -5.32 -5.35 10.16
C ARG A 82 -4.81 -5.21 8.75
N ILE A 83 -4.74 -6.35 8.05
CA ILE A 83 -4.62 -6.43 6.60
C ILE A 83 -5.92 -7.02 6.05
N GLY A 84 -6.61 -6.24 5.21
CA GLY A 84 -7.91 -6.62 4.68
C GLY A 84 -7.86 -7.85 3.76
N ARG A 85 -9.06 -8.37 3.49
CA ARG A 85 -9.19 -9.61 2.71
C ARG A 85 -8.67 -9.40 1.30
N ARG A 86 -7.87 -10.35 0.80
CA ARG A 86 -7.31 -10.35 -0.57
C ARG A 86 -6.46 -9.10 -0.88
N SER A 87 -5.97 -8.38 0.13
CA SER A 87 -5.16 -7.17 -0.11
C SER A 87 -3.82 -7.48 -0.75
N LEU A 88 -3.29 -8.68 -0.51
CA LEU A 88 -2.03 -9.16 -1.09
C LEU A 88 -2.26 -10.26 -2.15
N ARG A 89 -3.39 -10.21 -2.88
CA ARG A 89 -3.75 -11.22 -3.90
C ARG A 89 -3.19 -10.84 -5.28
N GLU A 90 -2.83 -11.86 -6.07
CA GLU A 90 -2.38 -11.68 -7.47
C GLU A 90 -1.13 -10.77 -7.57
N LEU A 91 -0.18 -10.98 -6.66
CA LEU A 91 1.15 -10.34 -6.64
C LEU A 91 2.19 -11.30 -7.25
N SER A 92 2.17 -11.47 -8.57
CA SER A 92 2.91 -12.52 -9.27
C SER A 92 4.44 -12.49 -9.09
N SER A 93 5.04 -11.32 -8.87
CA SER A 93 6.48 -11.16 -8.64
C SER A 93 6.87 -11.08 -7.16
N LEU A 94 5.92 -11.20 -6.23
CA LEU A 94 6.21 -11.06 -4.80
C LEU A 94 7.10 -12.20 -4.30
N GLN A 95 8.23 -11.84 -3.73
CA GLN A 95 9.22 -12.77 -3.18
C GLN A 95 9.23 -12.73 -1.65
N SER A 96 8.96 -11.57 -1.05
CA SER A 96 9.06 -11.40 0.40
C SER A 96 8.01 -10.45 0.94
N VAL A 97 7.52 -10.78 2.13
CA VAL A 97 6.70 -9.91 2.98
C VAL A 97 7.34 -9.88 4.35
N MET A 98 7.78 -8.71 4.79
CA MET A 98 8.31 -8.51 6.14
C MET A 98 7.16 -8.02 7.02
N LEU A 99 6.94 -8.70 8.15
CA LEU A 99 5.92 -8.34 9.13
C LEU A 99 6.57 -7.54 10.28
N PRO A 100 5.79 -6.74 11.04
CA PRO A 100 6.25 -6.15 12.29
C PRO A 100 6.74 -7.19 13.30
#